data_AF-F8Q3S5-F1
#
_entry.id   AF-F8Q3S5-F1
#
_cell.length_a   1.000
_cell.length_b   1.000
_cell.length_c   1.000
_cell.angle_alpha   90.00
_cell.angle_beta   90.00
_cell.angle_gamma   90.00
#
_symmetry.space_group_name_H-M   'P 1'
#
loop_
_entity.id
_entity.type
_entity.pdbx_description
1 polymer ?
#
loop_
_entity_poly.entity_id
_entity_poly.type
_entity_poly.pdbx_seq_one_letter_code
_entity_poly.pdbx_strand_id
1 'polypeptide(L)'
;ESSADEDPARKYCLGKLQETFFQIFLKYPHVDASETSDGHNEGTRVEQNTDSLTSEDKTRLEQEAKDFATELEQCVFDIYSEPDKLGKQSAGSKYKERFRMLTFNLSKPDRAVIHKRITSSGIKPKEIALMSSTDLANEETKESIKLMEKEALEHSILKKATVPRAKIT
;
A
#
# COMPACT_ATOMS: atom_id res chain seq x y z
N GLU A 1 4.66 0.94 23.26
CA GLU A 1 4.85 1.22 21.82
C GLU A 1 6.06 2.13 21.68
N SER A 2 6.93 1.90 20.68
CA SER A 2 8.07 2.80 20.42
C SER A 2 7.62 3.85 19.42
N SER A 3 7.77 5.12 19.75
CA SER A 3 7.42 6.23 18.84
C SER A 3 8.46 6.34 17.72
N ALA A 4 8.00 6.68 16.51
CA ALA A 4 8.88 6.95 15.37
C ALA A 4 9.87 8.09 15.64
N ASP A 5 9.60 8.99 16.59
CA ASP A 5 10.51 10.07 16.97
C ASP A 5 11.79 9.60 17.66
N GLU A 6 11.81 8.38 18.22
CA GLU A 6 12.98 7.83 18.91
C GLU A 6 14.03 7.24 17.94
N ASP A 7 13.64 6.94 16.71
CA ASP A 7 14.50 6.38 15.68
C ASP A 7 14.55 7.35 14.47
N PRO A 8 15.72 7.97 14.19
CA PRO A 8 15.85 8.92 13.08
C PRO A 8 15.44 8.36 11.71
N ALA A 9 15.62 7.05 11.49
CA ALA A 9 15.20 6.41 10.25
C ALA A 9 13.68 6.31 10.17
N ARG A 10 13.01 5.95 11.28
CA ARG A 10 11.54 5.91 11.34
C ARG A 10 10.95 7.29 11.15
N LYS A 11 11.51 8.30 11.81
CA LYS A 11 11.08 9.70 11.64
C LYS A 11 11.14 10.17 10.19
N TYR A 12 12.24 9.86 9.49
CA TYR A 12 12.37 10.16 8.07
C TYR A 12 11.31 9.41 7.23
N CYS A 13 11.12 8.12 7.50
CA CYS A 13 10.15 7.31 6.76
C CYS A 13 8.72 7.80 6.97
N LEU A 14 8.34 8.12 8.21
CA LEU A 14 7.03 8.68 8.55
C LEU A 14 6.78 9.99 7.80
N GLY A 15 7.73 10.94 7.85
CA GLY A 15 7.59 12.20 7.13
C GLY A 15 7.39 12.01 5.62
N LYS A 16 8.13 11.06 5.02
CA LYS A 16 7.98 10.76 3.59
C LYS A 16 6.64 10.09 3.25
N LEU A 17 6.13 9.22 4.12
CA LEU A 17 4.80 8.65 3.96
C LEU A 17 3.73 9.74 4.06
N GLN A 18 3.82 10.62 5.06
CA GLN A 18 2.89 11.74 5.23
C GLN A 18 2.83 12.63 3.99
N GLU A 19 3.98 13.00 3.41
CA GLU A 19 4.04 13.75 2.15
C GLU A 19 3.33 13.01 1.00
N THR A 20 3.56 11.70 0.88
CA THR A 20 3.01 10.88 -0.20
C THR A 20 1.49 10.73 -0.05
N PHE A 21 1.01 10.40 1.16
CA PHE A 21 -0.42 10.26 1.42
C PHE A 21 -1.15 11.59 1.33
N PHE A 22 -0.55 12.69 1.76
CA PHE A 22 -1.18 14.00 1.62
C PHE A 22 -1.50 14.32 0.15
N GLN A 23 -0.56 14.05 -0.76
CA GLN A 23 -0.79 14.22 -2.20
C GLN A 23 -1.89 13.28 -2.72
N ILE A 24 -1.95 12.04 -2.23
CA ILE A 24 -2.98 11.06 -2.61
C ILE A 24 -4.37 11.52 -2.14
N PHE A 25 -4.50 11.93 -0.87
CA PHE A 25 -5.76 12.38 -0.27
C PHE A 25 -6.27 13.68 -0.92
N LEU A 26 -5.39 14.60 -1.29
CA LEU A 26 -5.77 15.79 -2.05
C LEU A 26 -6.20 15.48 -3.48
N LYS A 27 -5.59 14.48 -4.13
CA LYS A 27 -5.90 14.12 -5.51
C LYS A 27 -7.20 13.32 -5.64
N TYR A 28 -7.50 12.48 -4.65
CA TYR A 28 -8.70 11.64 -4.63
C TYR A 28 -9.49 11.86 -3.34
N PRO A 29 -9.98 13.09 -3.09
CA PRO A 29 -10.65 13.42 -1.85
C PRO A 29 -11.95 12.63 -1.74
N HIS A 30 -12.10 11.93 -0.62
CA HIS A 30 -13.34 11.27 -0.25
C HIS A 30 -13.84 11.90 1.02
N VAL A 31 -15.10 12.33 1.01
CA VAL A 31 -15.74 12.95 2.16
C VAL A 31 -16.90 12.06 2.58
N ASP A 32 -17.06 11.89 3.89
CA ASP A 32 -18.23 11.21 4.42
C ASP A 32 -19.47 11.97 3.98
N ALA A 33 -20.38 11.31 3.25
CA ALA A 33 -21.62 11.95 2.84
C ALA A 33 -22.35 12.42 4.10
N SER A 34 -22.48 13.73 4.27
CA SER A 34 -23.23 14.31 5.39
C SER A 34 -24.60 13.68 5.45
N GLU A 35 -24.99 13.23 6.65
CA GLU A 35 -26.28 12.60 6.97
C GLU A 35 -27.43 13.21 6.17
N THR A 36 -27.83 12.52 5.09
CA THR A 36 -29.16 12.72 4.53
C THR A 36 -30.10 11.97 5.47
N SER A 37 -31.14 12.68 5.89
CA SER A 37 -32.11 12.41 6.94
C SER A 37 -33.03 11.20 6.69
N ASP A 38 -32.50 10.12 6.13
CA ASP A 38 -33.15 8.81 6.07
C ASP A 38 -32.16 7.76 6.60
N GLY A 39 -32.35 7.39 7.87
CA GLY A 39 -31.41 6.68 8.73
C GLY A 39 -31.09 5.23 8.37
N HIS A 40 -30.71 4.94 7.13
CA HIS A 40 -30.14 3.68 6.68
C HIS A 40 -29.08 3.92 5.59
N ASN A 41 -27.90 4.43 5.94
CA ASN A 41 -26.73 4.19 5.10
C ASN A 41 -25.44 4.25 5.92
N GLU A 42 -24.84 3.09 6.18
CA GLU A 42 -23.50 3.00 6.77
C GLU A 42 -22.47 3.64 5.82
N GLY A 43 -21.82 4.71 6.28
CA GLY A 43 -20.43 5.06 5.92
C GLY A 43 -20.08 5.18 4.43
N THR A 44 -21.00 5.57 3.55
CA THR A 44 -20.67 5.72 2.13
C THR A 44 -19.86 7.01 1.90
N ARG A 45 -18.54 6.88 1.81
CA ARG A 45 -17.61 7.95 1.41
C ARG A 45 -17.77 8.26 -0.07
N VAL A 46 -18.06 9.51 -0.41
CA VAL A 46 -18.29 9.95 -1.80
C VAL A 46 -17.05 10.70 -2.30
N GLU A 47 -16.61 10.36 -3.52
CA GLU A 47 -15.52 11.08 -4.20
C GLU A 47 -15.97 12.52 -4.49
N GLN A 48 -15.26 13.50 -3.92
CA GLN A 48 -15.56 14.92 -4.12
C GLN A 48 -14.67 15.50 -5.22
N ASN A 49 -15.16 16.52 -5.94
CA ASN A 49 -14.34 17.21 -6.92
C ASN A 49 -13.25 18.04 -6.23
N THR A 50 -12.01 17.90 -6.66
CA THR A 50 -10.83 18.62 -6.12
C THR A 50 -11.01 20.14 -6.12
N ASP A 51 -11.76 20.68 -7.09
CA ASP A 51 -11.99 22.11 -7.26
C ASP A 51 -12.96 22.71 -6.24
N SER A 52 -13.69 21.87 -5.52
CA SER A 52 -14.66 22.28 -4.49
C SER A 52 -14.11 22.20 -3.06
N LEU A 53 -12.83 21.85 -2.88
CA LEU A 53 -12.20 21.68 -1.57
C LEU A 53 -12.00 23.01 -0.86
N THR A 54 -12.69 23.19 0.26
CA THR A 54 -12.47 24.33 1.16
C THR A 54 -11.14 24.19 1.91
N SER A 55 -10.67 25.27 2.53
CA SER A 55 -9.48 25.23 3.39
C SER A 55 -9.66 24.27 4.58
N GLU A 56 -10.88 24.14 5.08
CA GLU A 56 -11.23 23.21 6.16
C GLU A 56 -11.15 21.76 5.69
N ASP A 57 -11.68 21.44 4.49
CA ASP A 57 -11.58 20.09 3.91
C ASP A 57 -10.12 19.68 3.70
N LYS A 58 -9.28 20.60 3.22
CA LYS A 58 -7.84 20.34 3.05
C LYS A 58 -7.16 20.01 4.37
N THR A 59 -7.51 20.73 5.43
CA THR A 59 -6.97 20.49 6.78
C THR A 59 -7.41 19.12 7.32
N ARG A 60 -8.68 18.74 7.10
CA ARG A 60 -9.19 17.42 7.47
C ARG A 60 -8.47 16.31 6.69
N LEU A 61 -8.35 16.45 5.37
CA LEU A 61 -7.63 15.49 4.52
C LEU A 61 -6.14 15.38 4.89
N GLU A 62 -5.51 16.48 5.29
CA GLU A 62 -4.15 16.47 5.81
C GLU A 62 -4.03 15.65 7.08
N GLN A 63 -4.98 15.80 8.00
CA GLN A 63 -5.00 15.03 9.24
C GLN A 63 -5.25 13.54 8.96
N GLU A 64 -6.24 13.20 8.13
CA GLU A 64 -6.50 11.81 7.74
C GLU A 64 -5.29 11.16 7.07
N ALA A 65 -4.59 11.88 6.19
CA ALA A 65 -3.37 11.40 5.56
C ALA A 65 -2.25 11.17 6.58
N LYS A 66 -2.11 12.06 7.58
CA LYS A 66 -1.11 11.91 8.66
C LYS A 66 -1.41 10.71 9.54
N ASP A 67 -2.68 10.51 9.90
CA ASP A 67 -3.11 9.39 10.74
C ASP A 67 -2.88 8.06 10.02
N PHE A 68 -3.29 7.98 8.74
CA PHE A 68 -3.05 6.80 7.90
C PHE A 68 -1.55 6.50 7.74
N ALA A 69 -0.73 7.53 7.48
CA ALA A 69 0.72 7.36 7.36
C ALA A 69 1.37 6.88 8.66
N THR A 70 0.91 7.39 9.80
CA THR A 70 1.40 7.02 11.14
C THR A 70 1.07 5.57 11.46
N GLU A 71 -0.18 5.16 11.22
CA GLU A 71 -0.61 3.77 11.43
C GLU A 71 0.12 2.82 10.47
N LEU A 72 0.32 3.21 9.20
CA LEU A 72 1.07 2.40 8.24
C LEU A 72 2.52 2.23 8.66
N GLU A 73 3.20 3.30 9.06
CA GLU A 73 4.59 3.25 9.51
C GLU A 73 4.72 2.31 10.72
N GLN A 74 3.82 2.44 11.69
CA GLN A 74 3.80 1.58 12.87
C GLN A 74 3.59 0.12 12.48
N CYS A 75 2.63 -0.18 11.59
CA CYS A 75 2.43 -1.54 11.08
C CYS A 75 3.67 -2.09 10.39
N VAL A 76 4.37 -1.29 9.58
CA VAL A 76 5.60 -1.71 8.91
C VAL A 76 6.71 -1.97 9.93
N PHE A 77 6.84 -1.13 10.95
CA PHE A 77 7.80 -1.34 12.03
C PHE A 77 7.50 -2.61 12.83
N ASP A 78 6.25 -2.84 13.19
CA ASP A 78 5.85 -4.03 13.97
C ASP A 78 6.12 -5.34 13.22
N ILE A 79 5.96 -5.33 11.89
CA ILE A 79 6.14 -6.53 11.05
C ILE A 79 7.62 -6.74 10.66
N TYR A 80 8.35 -5.66 10.38
CA TYR A 80 9.67 -5.74 9.71
C TYR A 80 10.82 -5.14 10.53
N SER A 81 10.59 -4.76 11.79
CA SER A 81 11.67 -4.38 12.71
C SER A 81 12.62 -5.56 12.94
N GLU A 82 13.88 -5.23 13.15
CA GLU A 82 14.93 -6.20 13.42
C GLU A 82 15.65 -5.82 14.72
N PRO A 83 16.02 -6.80 15.55
CA PRO A 83 16.81 -6.52 16.75
C PRO A 83 18.18 -5.99 16.35
N ASP A 84 18.57 -4.85 16.92
CA ASP A 84 19.91 -4.29 16.78
C ASP A 84 20.92 -5.11 17.63
N LYS A 85 22.20 -4.73 17.59
CA LYS A 85 23.30 -5.32 18.38
C LYS A 85 23.03 -5.39 19.88
N LEU A 86 22.15 -4.52 20.38
CA LEU A 86 21.72 -4.46 21.78
C LEU A 86 20.41 -5.22 22.06
N GLY A 87 19.86 -5.93 21.08
CA GLY A 87 18.60 -6.67 21.18
C GLY A 87 17.34 -5.80 21.13
N LYS A 88 17.46 -4.47 21.02
CA LYS A 88 16.32 -3.55 20.85
C LYS A 88 15.81 -3.60 19.41
N GLN A 89 14.50 -3.65 19.24
CA GLN A 89 13.87 -3.54 17.91
C GLN A 89 14.24 -2.21 17.25
N SER A 90 14.67 -2.27 16.00
CA SER A 90 15.16 -1.12 15.24
C SER A 90 14.70 -1.17 13.79
N ALA A 91 14.70 -0.01 13.11
CA ALA A 91 14.44 0.10 11.69
C ALA A 91 15.61 -0.46 10.84
N GLY A 92 15.68 -1.79 10.81
CA GLY A 92 16.70 -2.57 10.11
C GLY A 92 16.58 -2.55 8.58
N SER A 93 17.24 -3.50 7.95
CA SER A 93 17.29 -3.62 6.49
C SER A 93 15.92 -3.96 5.91
N LYS A 94 15.19 -4.90 6.54
CA LYS A 94 13.86 -5.33 6.07
C LYS A 94 12.84 -4.21 6.11
N TYR A 95 12.81 -3.45 7.21
CA TYR A 95 11.99 -2.25 7.33
C TYR A 95 12.27 -1.25 6.21
N LYS A 96 13.55 -0.93 5.96
CA LYS A 96 13.96 0.04 4.94
C LYS A 96 13.61 -0.42 3.53
N GLU A 97 13.79 -1.70 3.23
CA GLU A 97 13.41 -2.29 1.95
C GLU A 97 11.89 -2.20 1.75
N ARG A 98 11.11 -2.56 2.78
CA ARG A 98 9.65 -2.44 2.74
C ARG A 98 9.20 -1.00 2.50
N PHE A 99 9.77 -0.06 3.23
CA PHE A 99 9.49 1.37 3.05
C PHE A 99 9.81 1.86 1.63
N ARG A 100 10.96 1.47 1.06
CA ARG A 100 11.33 1.84 -0.31
C ARG A 100 10.34 1.28 -1.33
N MET A 101 9.95 0.03 -1.17
CA MET A 101 8.97 -0.62 -2.04
C MET A 101 7.62 0.12 -1.97
N LEU A 102 7.11 0.39 -0.76
CA LEU A 102 5.84 1.11 -0.58
C LEU A 102 5.92 2.51 -1.20
N THR A 103 6.97 3.28 -0.91
CA THR A 103 7.11 4.66 -1.40
C THR A 103 7.27 4.71 -2.92
N PHE A 104 8.07 3.82 -3.50
CA PHE A 104 8.24 3.74 -4.96
C PHE A 104 6.92 3.43 -5.65
N ASN A 105 6.15 2.49 -5.07
CA ASN A 105 4.90 2.05 -5.64
C ASN A 105 3.80 3.11 -5.47
N LEU A 106 3.55 3.59 -4.26
CA LEU A 106 2.47 4.52 -3.96
C LEU A 106 2.67 5.93 -4.54
N SER A 107 3.92 6.35 -4.81
CA SER A 107 4.21 7.65 -5.42
C SER A 107 3.82 7.74 -6.91
N LYS A 108 3.48 6.63 -7.58
CA LYS A 108 3.14 6.67 -9.00
C LYS A 108 1.68 7.08 -9.20
N PRO A 109 1.39 8.07 -10.08
CA PRO A 109 0.04 8.59 -10.26
C PRO A 109 -0.89 7.67 -11.06
N ASP A 110 -0.36 6.65 -11.72
CA ASP A 110 -1.08 5.66 -12.55
C ASP A 110 -1.82 4.60 -11.72
N ARG A 111 -1.64 4.60 -10.39
CA ARG A 111 -2.27 3.65 -9.45
C ARG A 111 -3.54 4.23 -8.82
N ALA A 112 -4.35 4.89 -9.64
CA ALA A 112 -5.57 5.56 -9.21
C ALA A 112 -6.51 4.65 -8.40
N VAL A 113 -6.62 3.37 -8.78
CA VAL A 113 -7.48 2.39 -8.08
C VAL A 113 -7.05 2.20 -6.63
N ILE A 114 -5.75 2.01 -6.38
CA ILE A 114 -5.21 1.85 -5.02
C ILE A 114 -5.37 3.15 -4.24
N HIS A 115 -5.05 4.28 -4.87
CA HIS A 115 -5.20 5.60 -4.25
C HIS A 115 -6.63 5.89 -3.80
N LYS A 116 -7.62 5.65 -4.66
CA LYS A 116 -9.05 5.80 -4.33
C LYS A 116 -9.49 4.85 -3.22
N ARG A 117 -8.99 3.61 -3.23
CA ARG A 117 -9.31 2.64 -2.17
C ARG A 117 -8.72 3.02 -0.82
N ILE A 118 -7.56 3.67 -0.80
CA ILE A 118 -6.95 4.18 0.43
C ILE A 118 -7.79 5.34 0.99
N THR A 119 -8.18 6.31 0.15
CA THR A 119 -8.91 7.50 0.60
C THR A 119 -10.37 7.19 0.97
N SER A 120 -11.00 6.21 0.33
CA SER A 120 -12.33 5.69 0.69
C SER A 120 -12.32 4.75 1.91
N SER A 121 -11.19 4.55 2.59
CA SER A 121 -11.04 3.60 3.71
C SER A 121 -11.32 2.13 3.34
N GLY A 122 -11.28 1.79 2.06
CA GLY A 122 -11.48 0.43 1.54
C GLY A 122 -10.25 -0.48 1.63
N ILE A 123 -9.10 0.05 2.07
CA ILE A 123 -7.90 -0.72 2.44
C ILE A 123 -7.31 -0.12 3.71
N LYS A 124 -7.06 -0.96 4.72
CA LYS A 124 -6.46 -0.55 5.99
C LYS A 124 -4.93 -0.40 5.89
N PRO A 125 -4.30 0.44 6.73
CA PRO A 125 -2.84 0.57 6.76
C PRO A 125 -2.11 -0.77 6.91
N LYS A 126 -2.60 -1.65 7.78
CA LYS A 126 -2.05 -3.00 7.97
C LYS A 126 -2.08 -3.87 6.71
N GLU A 127 -3.11 -3.72 5.87
CA GLU A 127 -3.21 -4.47 4.61
C GLU A 127 -2.17 -3.98 3.61
N ILE A 128 -2.02 -2.66 3.45
CA ILE A 128 -0.95 -2.05 2.63
C ILE A 128 0.43 -2.51 3.12
N ALA A 129 0.63 -2.58 4.44
CA ALA A 129 1.89 -3.04 5.03
C ALA A 129 2.27 -4.47 4.63
N LEU A 130 1.31 -5.32 4.21
CA LEU A 130 1.52 -6.70 3.79
C LEU A 130 1.50 -6.93 2.27
N MET A 131 0.92 -6.01 1.47
CA MET A 131 0.80 -6.16 0.01
C MET A 131 2.14 -6.37 -0.70
N SER A 132 2.22 -7.29 -1.65
CA SER A 132 3.44 -7.46 -2.45
C SER A 132 3.64 -6.31 -3.46
N SER A 133 4.82 -6.25 -4.08
CA SER A 133 5.06 -5.25 -5.14
C SER A 133 4.14 -5.45 -6.35
N THR A 134 3.69 -6.68 -6.61
CA THR A 134 2.75 -6.99 -7.70
C THR A 134 1.33 -6.54 -7.33
N ASP A 135 0.91 -6.73 -6.08
CA ASP A 135 -0.39 -6.26 -5.58
C ASP A 135 -0.51 -4.74 -5.60
N LEU A 136 0.63 -4.03 -5.45
CA LEU A 136 0.68 -2.58 -5.49
C LEU A 136 0.83 -2.02 -6.92
N ALA A 137 1.16 -2.84 -7.91
CA ALA A 137 1.37 -2.42 -9.29
C ALA A 137 0.08 -1.87 -9.95
N ASN A 138 0.24 -1.19 -11.10
CA ASN A 138 -0.91 -0.74 -11.88
C ASN A 138 -1.68 -1.94 -12.47
N GLU A 139 -2.95 -1.72 -12.84
CA GLU A 139 -3.83 -2.82 -13.29
C GLU A 139 -3.31 -3.48 -14.58
N GLU A 140 -2.77 -2.72 -15.53
CA GLU A 140 -2.18 -3.25 -16.76
C GLU A 140 -0.99 -4.20 -16.48
N THR A 141 -0.11 -3.82 -15.55
CA THR A 141 1.04 -4.65 -15.14
C THR A 141 0.56 -5.86 -14.35
N LYS A 142 -0.49 -5.74 -13.53
CA LYS A 142 -1.09 -6.89 -12.85
C LYS A 142 -1.67 -7.89 -13.82
N GLU A 143 -2.37 -7.43 -14.85
CA GLU A 143 -2.93 -8.27 -15.90
C GLU A 143 -1.84 -8.95 -16.71
N SER A 144 -0.78 -8.22 -17.08
CA SER A 144 0.35 -8.82 -17.81
C SER A 144 1.10 -9.85 -16.98
N ILE A 145 1.33 -9.60 -15.68
CA ILE A 145 1.93 -10.58 -14.76
C ILE A 145 1.07 -11.83 -14.66
N LYS A 146 -0.25 -11.69 -14.48
CA LYS A 146 -1.17 -12.84 -14.43
C LYS A 146 -1.15 -13.67 -15.71
N LEU A 147 -1.07 -13.01 -16.88
CA LEU A 147 -0.98 -13.69 -18.16
C LEU A 147 0.36 -14.45 -18.27
N MET A 148 1.47 -13.79 -17.96
CA MET A 148 2.80 -14.41 -17.99
C MET A 148 2.92 -15.57 -16.99
N GLU A 149 2.34 -15.46 -15.80
CA GLU A 149 2.32 -16.54 -14.80
C GLU A 149 1.54 -17.75 -15.31
N LYS A 150 0.39 -17.52 -15.96
CA LYS A 150 -0.42 -18.58 -16.57
C LYS A 150 0.35 -19.28 -17.70
N GLU A 151 0.94 -18.51 -18.61
CA GLU A 151 1.74 -19.05 -19.73
C GLU A 151 2.96 -19.82 -19.22
N ALA A 152 3.68 -19.29 -18.22
CA ALA A 152 4.83 -19.96 -17.62
C ALA A 152 4.44 -21.29 -16.95
N LEU A 153 3.28 -21.35 -16.29
CA LEU A 153 2.76 -22.58 -15.69
C LEU A 153 2.45 -23.62 -16.77
N GLU A 154 1.80 -23.22 -17.86
CA GLU A 154 1.50 -24.09 -19.02
C GLU A 154 2.79 -24.65 -19.64
N HIS A 155 3.83 -23.82 -19.81
CA HIS A 155 5.12 -24.24 -20.35
C HIS A 155 5.97 -25.09 -19.40
N SER A 156 5.79 -24.95 -18.08
CA SER A 156 6.51 -25.73 -17.06
C SER A 156 5.98 -27.16 -16.94
N ILE A 157 4.66 -27.34 -17.05
CA ILE A 157 4.00 -28.65 -16.93
C ILE A 157 4.28 -29.55 -18.15
N LEU A 158 4.44 -28.97 -19.34
CA LEU A 158 4.55 -29.74 -20.59
C LEU A 158 5.91 -30.45 -20.79
N LYS A 159 6.93 -30.21 -19.95
CA LYS A 159 8.29 -30.77 -20.12
C LYS A 159 8.54 -32.16 -19.50
N LYS A 160 7.52 -32.86 -18.99
CA LYS A 160 7.68 -34.15 -18.27
C LYS A 160 7.38 -35.44 -19.04
N ALA A 161 7.18 -35.42 -20.36
CA ALA A 161 7.10 -36.66 -21.16
C ALA A 161 7.80 -36.43 -22.50
N THR A 162 9.05 -36.87 -22.68
CA THR A 162 9.31 -38.14 -23.36
C THR A 162 10.81 -38.44 -23.25
N VAL A 163 11.21 -39.40 -22.42
CA VAL A 163 12.53 -40.02 -22.49
C VAL A 163 12.43 -41.28 -23.36
N PRO A 164 13.36 -41.50 -24.31
CA PRO A 164 13.29 -42.64 -25.21
C PRO A 164 13.59 -43.92 -24.44
N ARG A 165 12.66 -44.87 -24.47
CA ARG A 165 12.82 -46.19 -23.87
C ARG A 165 13.86 -46.96 -24.69
N ALA A 166 15.12 -46.91 -24.26
CA ALA A 166 16.19 -47.71 -24.85
C ALA A 166 15.80 -49.20 -24.79
N LYS A 167 15.82 -49.87 -25.95
CA LYS A 167 15.50 -51.28 -26.09
C LYS A 167 16.74 -52.09 -25.70
N ILE A 168 16.64 -52.87 -24.63
CA ILE A 168 17.64 -53.87 -24.23
C ILE A 168 17.53 -55.06 -25.19
N THR A 169 18.58 -55.38 -25.94
CA THR A 169 18.85 -56.73 -26.48
C THR A 169 20.34 -56.87 -26.70
#